data_AF-A0AAD6A4D6-F1
#
_entry.id   AF-A0AAD6A4D6-F1
#
_cell.length_a   1.000
_cell.length_b   1.000
_cell.length_c   1.000
_cell.angle_alpha   90.00
_cell.angle_beta   90.00
_cell.angle_gamma   90.00
#
_symmetry.space_group_name_H-M   'P 1'
#
loop_
_entity.id
_entity.type
_entity.pdbx_description
1 polymer ?
#
loop_
_entity_poly.entity_id
_entity_poly.type
_entity_poly.pdbx_seq_one_letter_code
_entity_poly.pdbx_strand_id
1 'polypeptide(L)'
;MVDILEKTTLDLVAGSVREATGYTATFRHTISVEEGGEEGDCLHIRKGYHHVIEGFPNCVVADAVINFFMGRTDKVQQVGFNPRLARQAHLEFFIDGLGSLHIGSCSDIIVNHASKIQLPWTKTESQKTYDKFRYSPSSNDNNIHQEVFYFKNRFKCETSK
;
A
#
# COMPACT_ATOMS: atom_id res chain seq x y z
N MET A 1 17.41 -3.60 -0.48
CA MET A 1 16.15 -4.38 -0.58
C MET A 1 16.42 -5.83 -0.94
N VAL A 2 17.14 -6.12 -2.04
CA VAL A 2 17.52 -7.51 -2.41
C VAL A 2 18.15 -8.28 -1.25
N ASP A 3 19.18 -7.71 -0.60
CA ASP A 3 19.86 -8.36 0.54
C ASP A 3 18.92 -8.74 1.69
N ILE A 4 17.91 -7.92 1.95
CA ILE A 4 16.89 -8.18 2.99
C ILE A 4 15.98 -9.32 2.55
N LEU A 5 15.50 -9.29 1.29
CA LEU A 5 14.66 -10.36 0.75
C LEU A 5 15.39 -11.71 0.71
N GLU A 6 16.70 -11.72 0.45
CA GLU A 6 17.51 -12.93 0.38
C GLU A 6 17.85 -13.51 1.76
N LYS A 7 17.98 -12.67 2.79
CA LYS A 7 18.37 -13.07 4.15
C LYS A 7 17.22 -13.20 5.15
N THR A 8 16.00 -12.92 4.72
CA THR A 8 14.80 -13.00 5.58
C THR A 8 13.71 -13.82 4.91
N THR A 9 12.64 -14.11 5.65
CA THR A 9 11.44 -14.78 5.12
C THR A 9 10.46 -13.80 4.48
N LEU A 10 10.86 -12.54 4.27
CA LEU A 10 10.01 -11.54 3.64
C LEU A 10 9.82 -11.81 2.15
N ASP A 11 8.59 -11.58 1.70
CA ASP A 11 8.20 -11.65 0.30
C ASP A 11 8.21 -10.27 -0.37
N LEU A 12 8.09 -9.19 0.43
CA LEU A 12 8.04 -7.82 -0.05
C LEU A 12 8.71 -6.86 0.95
N VAL A 13 9.53 -5.95 0.45
CA VAL A 13 10.24 -4.93 1.25
C VAL A 13 10.00 -3.55 0.64
N ALA A 14 9.51 -2.62 1.45
CA ALA A 14 9.38 -1.21 1.12
C ALA A 14 10.41 -0.34 1.84
N GLY A 15 10.57 0.89 1.35
CA GLY A 15 11.39 1.92 1.99
C GLY A 15 10.58 3.15 2.37
N SER A 16 11.28 4.23 2.74
CA SER A 16 10.71 5.53 3.06
C SER A 16 10.68 6.47 1.86
N VAL A 17 9.60 7.23 1.69
CA VAL A 17 9.55 8.33 0.73
C VAL A 17 10.10 9.59 1.38
N ARG A 18 11.01 10.29 0.69
CA ARG A 18 11.39 11.66 1.04
C ARG A 18 10.78 12.66 0.06
N GLU A 19 10.00 13.58 0.60
CA GLU A 19 9.38 14.67 -0.15
C GLU A 19 10.39 15.79 -0.45
N ALA A 20 10.05 16.66 -1.39
CA ALA A 20 10.87 17.83 -1.74
C ALA A 20 11.11 18.80 -0.56
N THR A 21 10.26 18.77 0.46
CA THR A 21 10.43 19.53 1.72
C THR A 21 11.51 18.94 2.65
N GLY A 22 12.02 17.74 2.33
CA GLY A 22 12.92 16.97 3.18
C GLY A 22 12.20 16.06 4.18
N TYR A 23 10.88 16.18 4.32
CA TYR A 23 10.08 15.29 5.17
C TYR A 23 10.15 13.85 4.66
N THR A 24 10.40 12.91 5.56
CA THR A 24 10.54 11.47 5.24
C THR A 24 9.45 10.66 5.94
N ALA A 25 8.76 9.82 5.19
CA ALA A 25 7.66 9.00 5.68
C ALA A 25 7.75 7.55 5.18
N THR A 26 7.56 6.59 6.08
CA THR A 26 7.52 5.14 5.78
C THR A 26 6.13 4.66 5.38
N PHE A 27 5.07 5.36 5.79
CA PHE A 27 3.66 5.02 5.48
C PHE A 27 3.33 3.53 5.65
N ARG A 28 3.70 2.96 6.79
CA ARG A 28 3.47 1.55 7.14
C ARG A 28 2.25 1.38 8.05
N HIS A 29 1.51 0.30 7.85
CA HIS A 29 0.28 0.00 8.57
C HIS A 29 0.27 -1.45 9.07
N THR A 30 -0.42 -1.65 10.19
CA THR A 30 -0.88 -2.96 10.64
C THR A 30 -2.38 -3.09 10.38
N ILE A 31 -2.82 -4.31 10.11
CA ILE A 31 -4.17 -4.65 9.75
C ILE A 31 -4.65 -5.78 10.66
N SER A 32 -5.86 -5.66 11.18
CA SER A 32 -6.52 -6.72 11.95
C SER A 32 -7.96 -6.90 11.46
N VAL A 33 -8.44 -8.13 11.49
CA VAL A 33 -9.84 -8.46 11.18
C VAL A 33 -10.55 -8.81 12.50
N GLU A 34 -11.64 -8.12 12.79
CA GLU A 34 -12.57 -8.46 13.86
C GLU A 34 -13.66 -9.37 13.27
N GLU A 35 -13.81 -10.56 13.85
CA GLU A 35 -14.83 -11.53 13.43
C GLU A 35 -16.22 -10.93 13.61
N GLY A 36 -17.02 -11.02 12.56
CA GLY A 36 -18.36 -10.49 12.51
C GLY A 36 -19.45 -11.55 12.58
N GLY A 37 -20.55 -11.27 11.86
CA GLY A 37 -21.71 -12.15 11.78
C GLY A 37 -21.96 -12.58 10.34
N GLU A 38 -23.19 -12.98 10.02
CA GLU A 38 -23.54 -13.42 8.66
C GLU A 38 -23.21 -12.38 7.58
N GLU A 39 -23.37 -11.09 7.92
CA GLU A 39 -23.06 -9.93 7.07
C GLU A 39 -21.57 -9.71 6.78
N GLY A 40 -20.67 -10.40 7.48
CA GLY A 40 -19.22 -10.29 7.32
C GLY A 40 -18.50 -9.64 8.50
N ASP A 41 -17.17 -9.60 8.35
CA ASP A 41 -16.18 -9.17 9.34
C ASP A 41 -15.91 -7.66 9.25
N CYS A 42 -15.09 -7.17 10.18
CA CYS A 42 -14.70 -5.77 10.27
C CYS A 42 -13.18 -5.59 10.15
N LEU A 43 -12.77 -4.80 9.16
CA LEU A 43 -11.36 -4.53 8.89
C LEU A 43 -10.87 -3.30 9.66
N HIS A 44 -9.73 -3.41 10.33
CA HIS A 44 -9.12 -2.30 11.03
C HIS A 44 -7.68 -2.07 10.59
N ILE A 45 -7.43 -0.88 10.06
CA ILE A 45 -6.12 -0.45 9.55
C ILE A 45 -5.59 0.64 10.48
N ARG A 46 -4.36 0.47 10.94
CA ARG A 46 -3.70 1.38 11.89
C ARG A 46 -2.29 1.69 11.40
N LYS A 47 -1.86 2.95 11.52
CA LYS A 47 -0.44 3.27 11.33
C LYS A 47 0.39 2.54 12.38
N GLY A 48 1.41 1.80 11.95
CA GLY A 48 2.20 1.00 12.88
C GLY A 48 3.05 -0.07 12.23
N TYR A 49 3.60 -0.93 13.07
CA TYR A 49 4.38 -2.11 12.71
C TYR A 49 4.31 -3.13 13.85
N HIS A 50 4.63 -4.39 13.57
CA HIS A 50 4.56 -5.47 14.55
C HIS A 50 5.84 -5.59 15.38
N HIS A 51 6.99 -5.79 14.73
CA HIS A 51 8.29 -5.88 15.40
C HIS A 51 9.44 -5.57 14.44
N VAL A 52 10.65 -5.38 14.99
CA VAL A 52 11.90 -5.21 14.24
C VAL A 52 12.34 -6.55 13.65
N ILE A 53 13.00 -6.50 12.49
CA ILE A 53 13.54 -7.69 11.81
C ILE A 53 14.95 -7.99 12.33
N GLU A 54 15.17 -9.25 12.72
CA GLU A 54 16.48 -9.71 13.18
C GLU A 54 17.55 -9.51 12.10
N GLY A 55 18.71 -8.98 12.50
CA GLY A 55 19.80 -8.64 11.57
C GLY A 55 19.60 -7.34 10.76
N PHE A 56 18.39 -6.76 10.77
CA PHE A 56 18.06 -5.54 10.03
C PHE A 56 17.32 -4.53 10.94
N PRO A 57 18.03 -3.83 11.85
CA PRO A 57 17.41 -3.02 12.91
C PRO A 57 16.58 -1.83 12.40
N ASN A 58 16.81 -1.37 11.17
CA ASN A 58 16.05 -0.30 10.54
C ASN A 58 14.79 -0.79 9.81
N CYS A 59 14.57 -2.11 9.77
CA CYS A 59 13.46 -2.75 9.10
C CYS A 59 12.48 -3.35 10.11
N VAL A 60 11.19 -3.23 9.82
CA VAL A 60 10.11 -3.78 10.65
C VAL A 60 9.13 -4.58 9.82
N VAL A 61 8.41 -5.50 10.46
CA VAL A 61 7.28 -6.22 9.86
C VAL A 61 6.02 -5.34 9.89
N ALA A 62 5.30 -5.28 8.78
CA ALA A 62 4.04 -4.53 8.61
C ALA A 62 3.09 -5.34 7.72
N ASP A 63 1.83 -4.93 7.62
CA ASP A 63 0.82 -5.60 6.77
C ASP A 63 0.55 -4.85 5.48
N ALA A 64 0.76 -3.52 5.47
CA ALA A 64 0.68 -2.70 4.28
C ALA A 64 1.72 -1.57 4.31
N VAL A 65 2.23 -1.21 3.14
CA VAL A 65 3.29 -0.20 2.95
C VAL A 65 2.95 0.66 1.73
N ILE A 66 3.26 1.97 1.75
CA ILE A 66 2.87 2.85 0.64
C ILE A 66 4.04 3.20 -0.29
N ASN A 67 3.73 3.26 -1.60
CA ASN A 67 4.45 3.90 -2.72
C ASN A 67 5.37 2.98 -3.50
N PHE A 68 6.45 2.51 -2.89
CA PHE A 68 7.46 1.74 -3.60
C PHE A 68 7.91 0.56 -2.75
N PHE A 69 8.01 -0.58 -3.41
CA PHE A 69 8.47 -1.81 -2.81
C PHE A 69 9.18 -2.67 -3.85
N MET A 70 9.98 -3.59 -3.35
CA MET A 70 10.53 -4.71 -4.10
C MET A 70 9.92 -5.98 -3.53
N GLY A 71 9.39 -6.84 -4.38
CA GLY A 71 8.80 -8.12 -3.96
C GLY A 71 9.28 -9.28 -4.81
N ARG A 72 9.23 -10.48 -4.23
CA ARG A 72 9.45 -11.74 -4.95
C ARG A 72 8.35 -11.91 -6.00
N THR A 73 8.74 -12.09 -7.25
CA THR A 73 7.80 -12.05 -8.39
C THR A 73 6.71 -13.11 -8.28
N ASP A 74 7.06 -14.34 -7.90
CA ASP A 74 6.13 -15.44 -7.69
C ASP A 74 5.10 -15.14 -6.60
N LYS A 75 5.51 -14.51 -5.51
CA LYS A 75 4.64 -14.13 -4.38
C LYS A 75 3.70 -12.99 -4.72
N VAL A 76 4.21 -11.95 -5.38
CA VAL A 76 3.37 -10.84 -5.85
C VAL A 76 2.36 -11.33 -6.91
N GLN A 77 2.75 -12.26 -7.78
CA GLN A 77 1.85 -12.87 -8.77
C GLN A 77 0.78 -13.77 -8.15
N GLN A 78 1.08 -14.48 -7.06
CA GLN A 78 0.11 -15.31 -6.33
C GLN A 78 -1.04 -14.47 -5.77
N VAL A 79 -0.75 -13.27 -5.24
CA VAL A 79 -1.78 -12.33 -4.78
C VAL A 79 -2.48 -11.67 -5.97
N GLY A 80 -1.70 -11.15 -6.91
CA GLY A 80 -2.21 -10.47 -8.10
C GLY A 80 -2.87 -9.12 -7.81
N PHE A 81 -3.11 -8.34 -8.87
CA PHE A 81 -3.86 -7.09 -8.78
C PHE A 81 -5.22 -7.26 -9.44
N ASN A 82 -6.27 -6.76 -8.79
CA ASN A 82 -7.61 -6.79 -9.36
C ASN A 82 -7.69 -5.87 -10.59
N PRO A 83 -7.93 -6.40 -11.81
CA PRO A 83 -7.95 -5.59 -13.02
C PRO A 83 -9.12 -4.58 -13.07
N ARG A 84 -10.18 -4.78 -12.27
CA ARG A 84 -11.27 -3.79 -12.11
C ARG A 84 -10.78 -2.51 -11.43
N LEU A 85 -9.68 -2.57 -10.69
CA LEU A 85 -9.09 -1.49 -9.92
C LEU A 85 -7.84 -0.90 -10.61
N ALA A 86 -7.91 -0.70 -11.93
CA ALA A 86 -6.76 -0.39 -12.79
C ALA A 86 -5.91 0.84 -12.38
N ARG A 87 -6.40 1.70 -11.48
CA ARG A 87 -5.72 2.91 -11.01
C ARG A 87 -5.65 3.07 -9.49
N GLN A 88 -6.41 2.26 -8.75
CA GLN A 88 -6.63 2.38 -7.31
C GLN A 88 -6.79 0.98 -6.73
N ALA A 89 -5.70 0.27 -6.46
CA ALA A 89 -5.73 -1.12 -5.96
C ALA A 89 -4.74 -1.34 -4.79
N HIS A 90 -4.31 -0.26 -4.16
CA HIS A 90 -3.15 -0.30 -3.29
C HIS A 90 -3.44 -1.06 -1.99
N LEU A 91 -4.54 -0.71 -1.34
CA LEU A 91 -4.94 -1.33 -0.09
C LEU A 91 -5.50 -2.73 -0.32
N GLU A 92 -6.23 -2.90 -1.41
CA GLU A 92 -6.83 -4.16 -1.86
C GLU A 92 -5.77 -5.23 -2.11
N PHE A 93 -4.65 -4.88 -2.74
CA PHE A 93 -3.52 -5.79 -2.92
C PHE A 93 -2.98 -6.31 -1.57
N PHE A 94 -2.80 -5.42 -0.59
CA PHE A 94 -2.29 -5.83 0.72
C PHE A 94 -3.30 -6.64 1.52
N ILE A 95 -4.59 -6.30 1.42
CA ILE A 95 -5.67 -7.05 2.05
C ILE A 95 -5.78 -8.46 1.46
N ASP A 96 -5.73 -8.59 0.13
CA ASP A 96 -5.73 -9.88 -0.54
C ASP A 96 -4.48 -10.71 -0.22
N GLY A 97 -3.37 -10.04 0.14
CA GLY A 97 -2.13 -10.67 0.58
C GLY A 97 -2.07 -10.99 2.08
N LEU A 98 -3.06 -10.60 2.89
CA LEU A 98 -3.04 -10.85 4.34
C LEU A 98 -2.93 -12.35 4.63
N GLY A 99 -2.00 -12.71 5.51
CA GLY A 99 -1.69 -14.10 5.85
C GLY A 99 -0.90 -14.87 4.78
N SER A 100 -0.66 -14.30 3.59
CA SER A 100 0.08 -14.95 2.49
C SER A 100 1.39 -14.25 2.14
N LEU A 101 1.46 -12.92 2.30
CA LEU A 101 2.66 -12.11 2.08
C LEU A 101 3.30 -11.71 3.41
N HIS A 102 4.59 -12.02 3.57
CA HIS A 102 5.39 -11.41 4.62
C HIS A 102 5.99 -10.08 4.14
N ILE A 103 5.59 -8.98 4.77
CA ILE A 103 5.92 -7.63 4.32
C ILE A 103 6.82 -6.92 5.33
N GLY A 104 7.88 -6.29 4.83
CA GLY A 104 8.78 -5.45 5.60
C GLY A 104 8.82 -4.00 5.12
N SER A 105 9.17 -3.09 6.03
CA SER A 105 9.39 -1.67 5.76
C SER A 105 10.67 -1.19 6.44
N CYS A 106 11.59 -0.59 5.68
CA CYS A 106 12.88 -0.10 6.17
C CYS A 106 12.98 1.42 6.14
N SER A 107 13.42 2.03 7.25
CA SER A 107 13.52 3.49 7.37
C SER A 107 14.77 4.09 6.71
N ASP A 108 15.82 3.29 6.52
CA ASP A 108 17.12 3.68 5.96
C ASP A 108 17.19 3.54 4.43
N ILE A 109 16.20 2.91 3.80
CA ILE A 109 16.05 2.85 2.35
C ILE A 109 15.14 3.99 1.91
N ILE A 110 15.71 5.06 1.38
CA ILE A 110 14.97 6.30 1.10
C ILE A 110 14.91 6.54 -0.41
N VAL A 111 13.70 6.72 -0.94
CA VAL A 111 13.48 7.15 -2.33
C VAL A 111 12.91 8.57 -2.34
N ASN A 112 13.56 9.46 -3.08
CA ASN A 112 13.08 10.82 -3.28
C ASN A 112 11.87 10.82 -4.21
N HIS A 113 10.81 11.52 -3.83
CA HIS A 113 9.62 11.71 -4.66
C HIS A 113 9.46 13.18 -5.04
N ALA A 114 9.03 13.42 -6.28
CA ALA A 114 8.76 14.77 -6.77
C ALA A 114 7.67 15.46 -5.95
N SER A 115 7.77 16.78 -5.77
CA SER A 115 6.76 17.56 -5.07
C SER A 115 5.39 17.43 -5.72
N LYS A 116 4.36 17.10 -4.93
CA LYS A 116 2.96 17.24 -5.35
C LYS A 116 2.51 18.70 -5.37
N ILE A 117 3.23 19.59 -4.67
CA ILE A 117 3.03 21.04 -4.73
C ILE A 117 3.69 21.53 -6.02
N GLN A 118 2.88 21.60 -7.07
CA GLN A 118 3.20 22.31 -8.30
C GLN A 118 2.31 23.54 -8.39
N LEU A 119 2.91 24.71 -8.60
CA LEU A 119 2.15 25.93 -8.77
C LEU A 119 1.33 25.80 -10.08
N PRO A 120 0.04 26.20 -10.12
CA PRO A 120 -0.81 25.97 -11.29
C PRO A 120 -0.22 26.52 -12.60
N TRP A 121 0.48 27.66 -12.51
CA TRP A 121 1.16 28.32 -13.63
C TRP A 121 2.45 27.64 -14.09
N THR A 122 3.00 26.70 -13.33
CA THR A 122 4.21 25.94 -13.74
C THR A 122 3.86 24.65 -14.49
N LYS A 123 2.57 24.33 -14.69
CA LYS A 123 2.15 23.12 -15.41
C LYS A 123 2.24 23.31 -16.92
N THR A 124 2.96 22.41 -17.56
CA THR A 124 2.97 22.25 -19.03
C THR A 124 1.62 21.73 -19.54
N GLU A 125 1.33 21.93 -20.83
CA GLU A 125 0.11 21.39 -21.46
C GLU A 125 0.04 19.85 -21.37
N SER A 126 1.18 19.17 -21.42
CA SER A 126 1.25 17.72 -21.23
C SER A 126 0.79 17.30 -19.83
N GLN A 127 1.21 18.03 -18.79
CA GLN A 127 0.81 17.77 -17.40
C GLN A 127 -0.67 18.06 -17.18
N LYS A 128 -1.19 19.17 -17.73
CA LYS A 128 -2.62 19.47 -17.69
C LYS A 128 -3.45 18.38 -18.37
N THR A 129 -2.96 17.82 -19.47
CA THR A 129 -3.62 16.70 -20.16
C THR A 129 -3.57 15.42 -19.34
N TYR A 130 -2.41 15.09 -18.77
CA TYR A 130 -2.22 13.94 -17.88
C TYR A 130 -3.16 14.00 -16.66
N ASP A 131 -3.30 15.16 -16.03
CA ASP A 131 -4.14 15.35 -14.85
C ASP A 131 -5.62 14.99 -15.11
N LYS A 132 -6.14 15.24 -16.31
CA LYS A 132 -7.51 14.86 -16.69
C LYS A 132 -7.73 13.35 -16.64
N PHE A 133 -6.69 12.57 -16.96
CA PHE A 133 -6.74 11.13 -16.84
C PHE A 133 -6.45 10.72 -15.40
N ARG A 134 -5.41 11.26 -14.76
CA ARG A 134 -5.00 10.84 -13.41
C ARG A 134 -6.07 11.09 -12.34
N TYR A 135 -6.74 12.23 -12.39
CA TYR A 135 -7.70 12.67 -11.37
C TYR A 135 -9.15 12.63 -11.85
N SER A 136 -9.44 12.04 -13.03
CA SER A 136 -10.81 11.85 -13.49
C SER A 136 -11.57 11.03 -12.44
N PRO A 137 -12.52 11.64 -11.71
CA PRO A 137 -13.26 10.93 -10.68
C PRO A 137 -14.39 10.20 -11.40
N SER A 138 -14.15 8.95 -11.76
CA SER A 138 -15.26 8.05 -12.00
C SER A 138 -15.86 7.78 -10.62
N SER A 139 -17.08 8.24 -10.35
CA SER A 139 -17.83 7.90 -9.12
C SER A 139 -17.92 6.38 -8.93
N ASN A 140 -17.74 5.61 -10.00
CA ASN A 140 -17.70 4.16 -9.97
C ASN A 140 -16.47 3.60 -9.23
N ASP A 141 -15.33 4.30 -9.19
CA ASP A 141 -14.11 3.76 -8.56
C ASP A 141 -14.31 3.50 -7.06
N ASN A 142 -14.96 4.44 -6.36
CA ASN A 142 -15.29 4.28 -4.93
C ASN A 142 -16.29 3.14 -4.70
N ASN A 143 -17.25 2.94 -5.61
CA ASN A 143 -18.20 1.83 -5.51
C ASN A 143 -17.48 0.49 -5.69
N ILE A 144 -16.51 0.40 -6.61
CA ILE A 144 -15.76 -0.84 -6.84
C ILE A 144 -14.93 -1.22 -5.61
N HIS A 145 -14.29 -0.27 -4.92
CA HIS A 145 -13.58 -0.55 -3.67
C HIS A 145 -14.52 -1.19 -2.62
N GLN A 146 -15.69 -0.59 -2.40
CA GLN A 146 -16.69 -1.11 -1.45
C GLN A 146 -17.22 -2.49 -1.88
N GLU A 147 -17.48 -2.68 -3.17
CA GLU A 147 -17.89 -3.98 -3.73
C GLU A 147 -16.84 -5.06 -3.48
N VAL A 148 -15.56 -4.75 -3.69
CA VAL A 148 -14.47 -5.70 -3.46
C VAL A 148 -14.42 -6.09 -1.99
N PHE A 149 -14.41 -5.11 -1.07
CA PHE A 149 -14.35 -5.41 0.36
C PHE A 149 -15.56 -6.20 0.85
N TYR A 150 -16.76 -5.79 0.44
CA TYR A 150 -17.98 -6.46 0.90
C TYR A 150 -18.18 -7.84 0.25
N PHE A 151 -18.15 -7.93 -1.08
CA PHE A 151 -18.52 -9.19 -1.77
C PHE A 151 -17.37 -10.19 -1.87
N LYS A 152 -16.13 -9.74 -2.07
CA LYS A 152 -14.97 -10.64 -2.20
C LYS A 152 -14.38 -10.96 -0.82
N ASN A 153 -14.07 -9.92 -0.04
CA ASN A 153 -13.37 -10.10 1.23
C ASN A 153 -14.32 -10.29 2.43
N ARG A 154 -15.64 -10.13 2.23
CA ARG A 154 -16.66 -10.25 3.28
C ARG A 154 -16.45 -9.28 4.45
N PHE A 155 -16.00 -8.06 4.16
CA PHE A 155 -15.91 -6.99 5.15
C PHE A 155 -17.14 -6.08 5.08
N LYS A 156 -17.95 -6.07 6.15
CA LYS A 156 -19.09 -5.15 6.29
C LYS A 156 -18.69 -3.78 6.82
N CYS A 157 -17.50 -3.68 7.42
CA CYS A 157 -17.00 -2.42 7.93
C CYS A 157 -15.49 -2.28 7.79
N GLU A 158 -15.03 -1.04 7.70
CA GLU A 158 -13.63 -0.67 7.65
C GLU A 158 -13.39 0.53 8.57
N THR A 159 -12.31 0.50 9.34
CA THR A 159 -11.80 1.69 10.06
C THR A 159 -10.33 1.92 9.74
N SER A 160 -9.97 3.14 9.38
CA SER A 160 -8.58 3.56 9.17
C SER A 160 -8.22 4.71 10.12
N LYS A 161 -7.19 4.52 10.96
CA LYS A 161 -6.67 5.53 11.91
C LYS A 161 -5.17 5.77 11.77
#